data_AF-A0A1M5QDF5-F1
#
_entry.id   AF-A0A1M5QDF5-F1
#
_cell.length_a   1.000
_cell.length_b   1.000
_cell.length_c   1.000
_cell.angle_alpha   90.00
_cell.angle_beta   90.00
_cell.angle_gamma   90.00
#
_symmetry.space_group_name_H-M   'P 1'
#
loop_
_entity.id
_entity.type
_entity.pdbx_description
1 polymer ?
#
loop_
_entity_poly.entity_id
_entity_poly.type
_entity_poly.pdbx_seq_one_letter_code
_entity_poly.pdbx_strand_id
1 'polypeptide(L)'
;MNKAAFYIAAVACSLAAVLVTGCAKKSPEPEFRPLQIHWIPGVGEDEESMPTKDNCVIRLTAKLMGEDLVQASPVADLAYRVAYGKSKEEAGTLYFTGVCVDAERNSAPECRWKATCSKDLDIVVKFHNGD
;
A
#
# COMPACT_ATOMS: atom_id res chain seq x y z
N MET A 1 46.06 -34.33 37.51
CA MET A 1 44.86 -34.55 36.67
C MET A 1 44.24 -33.19 36.38
N ASN A 2 44.30 -32.76 35.11
CA ASN A 2 44.23 -31.35 34.70
C ASN A 2 42.80 -30.82 34.66
N LYS A 3 42.47 -29.90 35.59
CA LYS A 3 41.20 -29.15 35.66
C LYS A 3 40.90 -28.31 34.41
N ALA A 4 41.90 -28.04 33.57
CA ALA A 4 41.77 -27.25 32.35
C ALA A 4 40.92 -27.91 31.26
N ALA A 5 40.83 -29.25 31.23
CA ALA A 5 40.07 -29.96 30.19
C ALA A 5 38.54 -29.87 30.38
N PHE A 6 38.07 -29.69 31.61
CA PHE A 6 36.63 -29.60 31.92
C PHE A 6 36.02 -28.24 31.55
N TYR A 7 36.80 -27.16 31.64
CA TYR A 7 36.29 -25.81 31.36
C TYR A 7 36.07 -25.55 29.86
N ILE A 8 36.90 -26.14 29.00
CA ILE A 8 36.80 -25.92 27.55
C ILE A 8 35.55 -26.59 26.96
N ALA A 9 35.15 -27.76 27.49
CA ALA A 9 33.93 -28.45 27.07
C ALA A 9 32.64 -27.73 27.50
N ALA A 10 32.63 -27.08 28.67
CA ALA A 10 31.45 -26.38 29.17
C ALA A 10 31.18 -25.07 28.41
N VAL A 11 32.22 -24.31 28.04
CA VAL A 11 32.07 -23.04 27.30
C VAL A 11 31.63 -23.27 25.85
N ALA A 12 32.10 -24.35 25.22
CA ALA A 12 31.70 -24.71 23.86
C ALA A 12 30.22 -25.10 23.74
N CYS A 13 29.64 -25.69 24.79
CA CYS A 13 28.24 -26.13 24.79
C CYS A 13 27.25 -24.96 25.02
N SER A 14 27.69 -23.87 25.67
CA SER A 14 26.86 -22.68 25.92
C SER A 14 26.76 -21.73 24.72
N LEU A 15 27.77 -21.71 23.83
CA LEU A 15 27.76 -20.85 22.64
C LEU A 15 26.81 -21.36 21.54
N ALA A 16 26.52 -22.67 21.51
CA ALA A 16 25.63 -23.27 20.52
C ALA A 16 24.14 -22.98 20.79
N ALA A 17 23.76 -22.63 22.02
CA ALA A 17 22.37 -22.37 22.40
C ALA A 17 21.87 -20.98 21.97
N VAL A 18 22.77 -20.02 21.70
CA VAL A 18 22.40 -18.64 21.34
C VAL A 18 22.19 -18.47 19.83
N LEU A 19 22.58 -19.45 19.01
CA LEU A 19 22.53 -19.34 17.54
C LEU A 19 21.18 -19.71 16.90
N VAL A 20 20.17 -20.14 17.67
CA VAL A 20 18.93 -20.70 17.10
C VAL A 20 17.68 -19.82 17.32
N THR A 21 17.78 -18.69 18.02
CA THR A 21 16.62 -17.80 18.26
C THR A 21 16.44 -16.69 17.23
N GLY A 22 17.27 -16.68 16.18
CA GLY A 22 17.15 -15.78 15.04
C GLY A 22 16.22 -16.30 13.95
N CYS A 23 15.04 -16.84 14.28
CA CYS A 23 13.96 -16.91 13.30
C CYS A 23 13.50 -15.47 13.06
N ALA A 24 14.26 -14.72 12.25
CA ALA A 24 13.76 -13.55 11.58
C ALA A 24 12.50 -14.01 10.86
N LYS A 25 11.33 -13.70 11.43
CA LYS A 25 10.05 -13.87 10.76
C LYS A 25 10.22 -13.10 9.45
N LYS A 26 10.47 -13.81 8.36
CA LYS A 26 10.40 -13.27 7.01
C LYS A 26 9.00 -12.65 6.99
N SER A 27 8.96 -11.31 6.95
CA SER A 27 7.69 -10.61 6.74
C SER A 27 7.03 -11.32 5.56
N PRO A 28 5.76 -11.76 5.67
CA PRO A 28 5.07 -12.37 4.55
C PRO A 28 5.35 -11.50 3.32
N GLU A 29 5.82 -12.11 2.22
CA GLU A 29 5.92 -11.38 0.97
C GLU A 29 4.51 -10.84 0.69
N PRO A 30 4.36 -9.54 0.40
CA PRO A 30 3.04 -8.97 0.15
C PRO A 30 2.41 -9.76 -0.99
N GLU A 31 1.27 -10.40 -0.72
CA GLU A 31 0.52 -11.07 -1.77
C GLU A 31 0.08 -10.00 -2.76
N PHE A 32 0.58 -10.11 -3.99
CA PHE A 32 0.22 -9.18 -5.05
C PHE A 32 -1.26 -9.39 -5.38
N ARG A 33 -2.12 -8.53 -4.83
CA ARG A 33 -3.55 -8.50 -5.16
C ARG A 33 -3.77 -7.55 -6.32
N PRO A 34 -4.16 -8.05 -7.51
CA PRO A 34 -4.37 -7.20 -8.66
C PRO A 34 -5.52 -6.22 -8.38
N LEU A 35 -5.29 -4.95 -8.67
CA LEU A 35 -6.32 -3.91 -8.66
C LEU A 35 -6.78 -3.64 -10.08
N GLN A 36 -8.10 -3.64 -10.28
CA GLN A 36 -8.68 -3.12 -11.51
C GLN A 36 -9.13 -1.69 -11.28
N ILE A 37 -8.59 -0.72 -12.03
CA ILE A 37 -8.94 0.68 -11.85
C ILE A 37 -9.46 1.25 -13.16
N HIS A 38 -10.69 1.77 -13.11
CA HIS A 38 -11.30 2.51 -14.19
C HIS A 38 -11.21 4.02 -13.89
N TRP A 39 -10.30 4.69 -14.59
CA TRP A 39 -10.04 6.13 -14.45
C TRP A 39 -11.02 6.94 -15.28
N ILE A 40 -11.66 7.94 -14.67
CA ILE A 40 -12.64 8.81 -15.30
C ILE A 40 -12.28 10.26 -14.97
N PRO A 41 -12.18 11.15 -15.97
CA PRO A 41 -12.05 12.58 -15.69
C PRO A 41 -13.29 13.09 -14.94
N GLY A 42 -13.06 13.97 -13.97
CA GLY A 42 -14.12 14.65 -13.25
C GLY A 42 -15.01 15.48 -14.18
N VAL A 43 -16.21 15.83 -13.70
CA VAL A 43 -17.15 16.63 -14.50
C VAL A 43 -16.52 17.98 -14.86
N GLY A 44 -16.38 18.26 -16.15
CA GLY A 44 -15.80 19.50 -16.66
C GLY A 44 -14.27 19.54 -16.66
N GLU A 45 -13.62 18.42 -16.32
CA GLU A 45 -12.17 18.27 -16.43
C GLU A 45 -11.77 17.85 -17.84
N ASP A 46 -10.62 18.35 -18.29
CA ASP A 46 -10.00 17.98 -19.57
C ASP A 46 -8.70 17.23 -19.31
N GLU A 47 -8.62 15.99 -19.77
CA GLU A 47 -7.49 15.09 -19.56
C GLU A 47 -6.20 15.61 -20.21
N GLU A 48 -6.30 16.21 -21.41
CA GLU A 48 -5.15 16.73 -22.16
C GLU A 48 -4.43 17.86 -21.39
N SER A 49 -5.15 18.50 -20.48
CA SER A 49 -4.65 19.59 -19.65
C SER A 49 -3.95 19.13 -18.35
N MET A 50 -3.73 17.81 -18.18
CA MET A 50 -3.11 17.19 -16.99
C MET A 50 -1.86 16.37 -17.35
N PRO A 51 -0.73 17.00 -17.69
CA PRO A 51 0.46 16.31 -18.20
C PRO A 51 1.12 15.35 -17.21
N THR A 52 0.86 15.49 -15.90
CA THR A 52 1.40 14.62 -14.85
C THR A 52 0.50 13.42 -14.54
N LYS A 53 -0.69 13.32 -15.16
CA LYS A 53 -1.71 12.32 -14.82
C LYS A 53 -1.18 10.89 -14.90
N ASP A 54 -0.51 10.51 -15.99
CA ASP A 54 -0.03 9.12 -16.16
C ASP A 54 0.97 8.71 -15.08
N ASN A 55 1.89 9.62 -14.72
CA ASN A 55 2.86 9.39 -13.65
C ASN A 55 2.17 9.22 -12.28
N CYS A 56 1.16 10.06 -12.01
CA CYS A 56 0.35 9.96 -10.80
C CYS A 56 -0.44 8.65 -10.76
N VAL A 57 -1.07 8.24 -11.87
CA VAL A 57 -1.85 6.99 -11.98
C VAL A 57 -0.99 5.77 -11.67
N ILE A 58 0.21 5.67 -12.25
CA ILE A 58 1.12 4.53 -12.02
C ILE A 58 1.52 4.45 -10.55
N ARG A 59 2.00 5.56 -9.98
CA ARG A 59 2.45 5.58 -8.58
C ARG A 59 1.32 5.42 -7.59
N LEU A 60 0.14 5.97 -7.88
CA LEU A 60 -1.04 5.81 -7.05
C LEU A 60 -1.51 4.36 -7.04
N THR A 61 -1.53 3.70 -8.21
CA THR A 61 -1.86 2.27 -8.30
C THR A 61 -0.90 1.44 -7.45
N ALA A 62 0.41 1.64 -7.63
CA ALA A 62 1.41 0.92 -6.84
C ALA A 62 1.26 1.18 -5.34
N LYS A 63 0.95 2.42 -4.94
CA LYS A 63 0.70 2.77 -3.54
C LYS A 63 -0.52 2.05 -2.99
N LEU A 64 -1.67 2.11 -3.68
CA LEU A 64 -2.90 1.44 -3.28
C LEU A 64 -2.70 -0.07 -3.10
N MET A 65 -1.94 -0.70 -3.99
CA MET A 65 -1.60 -2.12 -3.88
C MET A 65 -0.82 -2.45 -2.62
N GLY A 66 -0.06 -1.50 -2.06
CA GLY A 66 0.68 -1.66 -0.81
C GLY A 66 -0.07 -1.21 0.45
N GLU A 67 -1.29 -0.67 0.33
CA GLU A 67 -2.06 -0.20 1.49
C GLU A 67 -2.62 -1.39 2.29
N ASP A 68 -2.53 -1.32 3.62
CA ASP A 68 -2.93 -2.40 4.53
C ASP A 68 -4.40 -2.82 4.34
N LEU A 69 -5.29 -1.86 4.12
CA LEU A 69 -6.72 -2.13 3.90
C LEU A 69 -6.97 -2.89 2.60
N VAL A 70 -6.18 -2.63 1.55
CA VAL A 70 -6.28 -3.35 0.27
C VAL A 70 -5.72 -4.76 0.42
N GLN A 71 -4.57 -4.89 1.09
CA GLN A 71 -3.91 -6.18 1.34
C GLN A 71 -4.73 -7.11 2.24
N ALA A 72 -5.44 -6.55 3.22
CA ALA A 72 -6.30 -7.28 4.15
C ALA A 72 -7.72 -7.56 3.61
N SER A 73 -8.07 -7.06 2.42
CA SER A 73 -9.40 -7.21 1.86
C SER A 73 -9.79 -8.70 1.70
N PRO A 74 -11.04 -9.09 2.04
CA PRO A 74 -11.53 -10.44 1.78
C PRO A 74 -11.81 -10.69 0.29
N VAL A 75 -11.80 -9.64 -0.54
CA VAL A 75 -12.03 -9.76 -1.99
C VAL A 75 -10.71 -9.93 -2.72
N ALA A 76 -10.64 -10.98 -3.55
CA ALA A 76 -9.46 -11.33 -4.32
C ALA A 76 -9.10 -10.23 -5.34
N ASP A 77 -10.11 -9.74 -6.07
CA ASP A 77 -9.96 -8.76 -7.14
C ASP A 77 -10.75 -7.50 -6.81
N LEU A 78 -10.07 -6.49 -6.24
CA LEU A 78 -10.70 -5.20 -5.97
C LEU A 78 -10.77 -4.38 -7.26
N ALA A 79 -11.98 -3.95 -7.61
CA ALA A 79 -12.24 -3.09 -8.77
C ALA A 79 -12.75 -1.72 -8.32
N TYR A 80 -12.09 -0.65 -8.77
CA TYR A 80 -12.42 0.73 -8.45
C TYR A 80 -12.87 1.52 -9.68
N ARG A 81 -13.85 2.39 -9.47
CA ARG A 81 -14.11 3.55 -10.32
C ARG A 81 -13.45 4.76 -9.68
N VAL A 82 -12.55 5.42 -10.39
CA VAL A 82 -11.77 6.55 -9.87
C VAL A 82 -12.03 7.79 -10.69
N ALA A 83 -12.61 8.81 -10.04
CA ALA A 83 -12.72 10.14 -10.60
C ALA A 83 -11.45 10.94 -10.29
N TYR A 84 -10.91 11.68 -11.27
CA TYR A 84 -9.75 12.54 -11.06
C TYR A 84 -9.93 13.94 -11.66
N GLY A 85 -9.18 14.91 -11.14
CA GLY A 85 -9.19 16.27 -11.67
C GLY A 85 -8.12 17.15 -11.05
N LYS A 86 -8.07 18.42 -11.44
CA LYS A 86 -7.13 19.38 -10.86
C LYS A 86 -7.61 19.85 -9.50
N SER A 87 -6.68 19.98 -8.56
CA SER A 87 -6.98 20.63 -7.29
C SER A 87 -7.34 22.10 -7.53
N LYS A 88 -8.43 22.55 -6.90
CA LYS A 88 -8.82 23.96 -6.86
C LYS A 88 -8.03 24.75 -5.80
N GLU A 89 -7.41 24.03 -4.86
CA GLU A 89 -6.72 24.60 -3.71
C GLU A 89 -5.21 24.73 -3.97
N GLU A 90 -4.63 23.84 -4.78
CA GLU A 90 -3.19 23.80 -5.03
C GLU A 90 -2.90 23.58 -6.52
N ALA A 91 -2.26 24.56 -7.15
CA ALA A 91 -1.91 24.50 -8.56
C ALA A 91 -0.87 23.39 -8.83
N GLY A 92 -1.14 22.56 -9.84
CA GLY A 92 -0.26 21.44 -10.20
C GLY A 92 -0.47 20.17 -9.37
N THR A 93 -1.43 20.17 -8.44
CA THR A 93 -1.86 18.96 -7.71
C THR A 93 -3.10 18.36 -8.37
N LEU A 94 -3.14 17.04 -8.50
CA LEU A 94 -4.31 16.28 -8.94
C LEU A 94 -5.01 15.65 -7.73
N TYR A 95 -6.34 15.66 -7.74
CA TYR A 95 -7.16 14.90 -6.80
C TYR A 95 -7.67 13.62 -7.45
N PHE A 96 -7.84 12.58 -6.66
CA PHE A 96 -8.39 11.30 -7.05
C PHE A 96 -9.40 10.86 -6.00
N THR A 97 -10.55 10.33 -6.42
CA THR A 97 -11.55 9.74 -5.53
C THR A 97 -11.93 8.38 -6.09
N GLY A 98 -11.60 7.33 -5.34
CA GLY A 98 -11.91 5.95 -5.70
C GLY A 98 -13.07 5.41 -4.89
N VAL A 99 -13.94 4.67 -5.57
CA VAL A 99 -15.02 3.89 -4.99
C VAL A 99 -15.04 2.49 -5.62
N CYS A 100 -15.35 1.46 -4.84
CA CYS A 100 -15.56 0.12 -5.40
C CYS A 100 -16.66 0.14 -6.47
N VAL A 101 -16.49 -0.67 -7.51
CA VAL A 101 -17.52 -0.83 -8.55
C VAL A 101 -18.76 -1.54 -8.00
N ASP A 102 -18.57 -2.48 -7.07
CA ASP A 102 -19.64 -3.15 -6.36
C ASP A 102 -20.21 -2.24 -5.25
N ALA A 103 -21.41 -1.71 -5.50
CA ALA A 103 -22.04 -0.74 -4.62
C ALA A 103 -22.43 -1.32 -3.26
N GLU A 104 -22.70 -2.63 -3.16
CA GLU A 104 -23.08 -3.28 -1.90
C GLU A 104 -21.92 -3.27 -0.88
N ARG A 105 -20.68 -3.12 -1.37
CA ARG A 105 -19.46 -3.11 -0.58
C ARG A 105 -18.93 -1.71 -0.26
N ASN A 106 -19.61 -0.65 -0.68
CA ASN A 106 -19.15 0.72 -0.47
C ASN A 106 -19.03 1.14 1.01
N SER A 107 -19.59 0.38 1.95
CA SER A 107 -19.38 0.58 3.39
C SER A 107 -18.04 0.02 3.88
N ALA A 108 -17.38 -0.86 3.12
CA ALA A 108 -16.11 -1.45 3.49
C ALA A 108 -14.98 -0.40 3.43
N PRO A 109 -14.05 -0.38 4.40
CA PRO A 109 -13.04 0.67 4.52
C PRO A 109 -12.09 0.74 3.32
N GLU A 110 -11.77 -0.39 2.69
CA GLU A 110 -10.96 -0.44 1.47
C GLU A 110 -11.69 0.11 0.24
N CYS A 111 -13.03 0.14 0.27
CA CYS A 111 -13.83 0.43 -0.90
C CYS A 111 -14.03 1.93 -1.19
N ARG A 112 -13.59 2.83 -0.30
CA ARG A 112 -13.72 4.27 -0.50
C ARG A 112 -12.45 4.97 -0.06
N TRP A 113 -11.84 5.72 -0.97
CA TRP A 113 -10.62 6.45 -0.67
C TRP A 113 -10.51 7.72 -1.50
N LYS A 114 -9.68 8.64 -1.02
CA LYS A 114 -9.26 9.85 -1.73
C LYS A 114 -7.74 9.88 -1.78
N ALA A 115 -7.20 10.46 -2.84
CA ALA A 115 -5.79 10.71 -2.92
C ALA A 115 -5.47 12.06 -3.56
N THR A 116 -4.30 12.59 -3.24
CA THR A 116 -3.70 13.72 -3.92
C THR A 116 -2.37 13.31 -4.52
N CYS A 117 -2.03 13.84 -5.68
CA CYS A 117 -0.71 13.71 -6.31
C CYS A 117 -0.19 15.10 -6.66
N SER A 118 0.88 15.52 -6.00
CA SER A 118 1.51 16.81 -6.30
C SER A 118 2.35 16.74 -7.59
N LYS A 119 2.81 17.89 -8.07
CA LYS A 119 3.75 18.00 -9.20
C LYS A 119 5.05 17.21 -9.00
N ASP A 120 5.47 17.04 -7.74
CA ASP A 120 6.68 16.30 -7.35
C ASP A 120 6.42 14.80 -7.19
N LEU A 121 5.22 14.34 -7.57
CA LEU A 121 4.75 12.96 -7.47
C LEU A 121 4.72 12.42 -6.03
N ASP A 122 4.51 13.32 -5.07
CA ASP A 122 4.17 12.93 -3.71
C ASP A 122 2.68 12.56 -3.66
N ILE A 123 2.41 11.36 -3.12
CA ILE A 123 1.08 10.76 -3.12
C ILE A 123 0.63 10.48 -1.69
N VAL A 124 -0.48 11.08 -1.33
CA VAL A 124 -1.17 10.85 -0.06
C VAL A 124 -2.48 10.16 -0.37
N VAL A 125 -2.69 8.97 0.22
CA VAL A 125 -3.95 8.20 0.12
C VAL A 125 -4.62 8.25 1.49
N LYS A 126 -5.94 8.41 1.49
CA LYS A 126 -6.77 8.40 2.68
C LYS A 126 -7.99 7.54 2.41
N PHE A 127 -8.11 6.42 3.11
CA PHE A 127 -9.33 5.63 3.12
C PHE A 127 -10.39 6.28 3.99
N HIS A 128 -11.64 6.06 3.63
CA HIS A 128 -12.76 6.45 4.45
C HIS A 128 -12.91 5.42 5.56
N ASN A 129 -12.64 5.83 6.79
CA ASN A 129 -13.03 5.06 7.95
C ASN A 129 -14.54 5.29 8.08
N GLY A 130 -15.36 4.28 7.76
CA GLY A 130 -16.81 4.38 7.89
C GLY A 130 -17.21 4.97 9.25
N ASP A 131 -18.27 5.78 9.25
CA ASP A 131 -18.87 6.33 10.48
C ASP A 131 -19.53 5.24 11.33
#